data_AF-A0A7V0S6L4-F1
#
_entry.id   AF-A0A7V0S6L4-F1
#
_cell.length_a   1.000
_cell.length_b   1.000
_cell.length_c   1.000
_cell.angle_alpha   90.00
_cell.angle_beta   90.00
_cell.angle_gamma   90.00
#
_symmetry.space_group_name_H-M   'P 1'
#
loop_
_entity.id
_entity.type
_entity.pdbx_description
1 polymer ?
#
loop_
_entity_poly.entity_id
_entity_poly.type
_entity_poly.pdbx_seq_one_letter_code
_entity_poly.pdbx_strand_id
1 'polypeptide(L)'
;MKTKTRELLYYLAGSLGALILIILIIALVESPPQVIETEPVVASPARELRGVWLSRFNYTDNLGTTDKEAIQEYIRESFQTVKNANCNTVFFQVRGNGDVFYRSKYEPWSQLLSGTLGKDPGWDPLQFAVQTAREYNLQIHAWINAFPCWRGTGEPIATNPPHPYAAHPDWVVCDSNGVPMPKSNHYVSFSPGNPEVHRHIKNIVLEIITNYDVDGIHFDYIRYPEGTLNHGYSHDAVSVARFNARKSNPLKLDWENWQREQITEFLAGVYNAIMATKPAVNISAAVLGNYNAPGWNGYYQVYQDAARWAAIGKIDLIVPMTYATRENGRFQALIERWKTIPNIKRPIAPGLGAWTLPFNEILQEIDDVRSLGLEGVTFFAMSSFNDAQWDSLRKIKFPYPALPPALPWKFKKPVPPPENCIMQMQDNKLLLAWQIVPPMEKGNFIRNFIIYATDEDSVAISSGSAIAAIIPGSAQQYLFEGNDKRLKLYYYIAALDAANNASAVRQFTLYPAPGDSI
;
A
#
# COMPACT_ATOMS: atom_id res chain seq x y z
N MET A 1 27.70 66.97 48.32
CA MET A 1 26.25 66.65 48.41
C MET A 1 25.90 66.39 49.86
N LYS A 2 24.89 67.08 50.40
CA LYS A 2 24.42 66.89 51.79
C LYS A 2 23.75 65.52 51.91
N THR A 3 23.87 64.87 53.07
CA THR A 3 23.45 63.49 53.35
C THR A 3 22.03 63.15 52.88
N LYS A 4 21.11 64.13 52.93
CA LYS A 4 19.72 64.02 52.45
C LYS A 4 19.58 63.80 50.93
N THR A 5 20.52 64.27 50.10
CA THR A 5 20.49 64.06 48.64
C THR A 5 20.88 62.62 48.27
N ARG A 6 21.71 61.97 49.09
CA ARG A 6 22.16 60.60 48.87
C ARG A 6 21.04 59.60 49.18
N GLU A 7 20.30 59.82 50.26
CA GLU A 7 19.13 58.98 50.61
C GLU A 7 18.00 59.10 49.58
N LEU A 8 17.73 60.30 49.06
CA LEU A 8 16.73 60.49 48.00
C LEU A 8 17.10 59.71 46.71
N LEU A 9 18.39 59.68 46.36
CA LEU A 9 18.88 58.90 45.22
C LEU A 9 18.77 57.39 45.45
N TYR A 10 18.96 56.90 46.68
CA TYR A 10 18.74 55.49 47.00
C TYR A 10 17.25 55.10 46.95
N TYR A 11 16.35 55.97 47.42
CA TYR A 11 14.90 55.73 47.31
C TYR A 11 14.42 55.78 45.84
N LEU A 12 14.94 56.70 45.03
CA LEU A 12 14.64 56.78 43.59
C LEU A 12 15.19 55.57 42.82
N ALA A 13 16.40 55.11 43.13
CA ALA A 13 16.98 53.92 42.52
C ALA A 13 16.23 52.63 42.92
N GLY A 14 15.82 52.51 44.18
CA GLY A 14 15.02 51.37 44.66
C GLY A 14 13.60 51.32 44.08
N SER A 15 12.95 52.48 43.92
CA SER A 15 11.63 52.58 43.29
C SER A 15 11.67 52.34 41.77
N LEU A 16 12.73 52.78 41.08
CA LEU A 16 12.95 52.45 39.67
C LEU A 16 13.20 50.95 39.47
N GLY A 17 13.98 50.31 40.37
CA GLY A 17 14.20 48.87 40.35
C GLY A 17 12.92 48.06 40.58
N ALA A 18 12.07 48.48 41.52
CA ALA A 18 10.78 47.85 41.77
C ALA A 18 9.81 48.01 40.59
N LEU A 19 9.80 49.17 39.92
CA LEU A 19 8.97 49.40 38.74
C LEU A 19 9.42 48.54 37.55
N ILE A 20 10.73 48.41 37.32
CA ILE A 20 11.30 47.54 36.27
C ILE A 20 10.98 46.07 36.55
N LEU A 21 11.04 45.63 37.81
CA LEU A 21 10.70 44.26 38.19
C LEU A 21 9.21 43.97 37.98
N ILE A 22 8.33 44.92 38.30
CA ILE A 22 6.88 44.79 38.06
C ILE A 22 6.57 44.76 36.56
N ILE A 23 7.22 45.60 35.75
CA ILE A 23 7.06 45.59 34.28
C ILE A 23 7.57 44.27 33.68
N LEU A 24 8.69 43.72 34.17
CA LEU A 24 9.20 42.41 33.74
C LEU A 24 8.24 41.28 34.14
N ILE A 25 7.65 41.33 35.33
CA ILE A 25 6.66 40.32 35.78
C ILE A 25 5.37 40.42 34.93
N ILE A 26 4.90 41.63 34.61
CA ILE A 26 3.74 41.80 33.72
C ILE A 26 4.06 41.28 32.30
N ALA A 27 5.26 41.56 31.78
CA ALA A 27 5.71 41.05 30.48
C ALA A 27 5.92 39.52 30.45
N LEU A 28 6.18 38.89 31.60
CA LEU A 28 6.26 37.42 31.75
C LEU A 28 4.88 36.75 31.89
N VAL A 29 3.86 37.49 32.35
CA VAL A 29 2.49 36.99 32.53
C VAL A 29 1.64 37.21 31.27
N GLU A 30 1.92 38.26 30.48
CA GLU A 30 1.29 38.53 29.19
C GLU A 30 2.13 37.99 28.03
N SER A 31 2.36 36.67 28.02
CA SER A 31 2.67 36.03 26.72
C SER A 31 1.43 36.25 25.84
N PRO A 32 1.53 36.90 24.66
CA PRO A 32 0.41 36.92 23.74
C PRO A 32 -0.01 35.46 23.54
N PRO A 33 -1.32 35.15 23.53
CA PRO A 33 -1.76 33.78 23.26
C PRO A 33 -1.04 33.36 22.00
N GLN A 34 -0.27 32.27 22.07
CA GLN A 34 0.25 31.67 20.86
C GLN A 34 -0.98 31.43 20.00
N VAL A 35 -1.09 32.19 18.92
CA VAL A 35 -1.94 31.81 17.81
C VAL A 35 -1.32 30.48 17.39
N ILE A 36 -1.88 29.39 17.88
CA ILE A 36 -1.74 28.11 17.22
C ILE A 36 -2.38 28.39 15.88
N GLU A 37 -1.56 28.78 14.90
CA GLU A 37 -1.91 28.56 13.51
C GLU A 37 -2.19 27.07 13.47
N THR A 38 -3.47 26.71 13.54
CA THR A 38 -3.89 25.36 13.22
C THR A 38 -3.36 25.17 11.81
N GLU A 39 -2.30 24.38 11.66
CA GLU A 39 -1.85 23.98 10.33
C GLU A 39 -3.10 23.64 9.53
N PRO A 40 -3.27 24.20 8.33
CA PRO A 40 -4.49 24.01 7.57
C PRO A 40 -4.76 22.51 7.53
N VAL A 41 -5.87 22.08 8.12
CA VAL A 41 -6.26 20.68 8.14
C VAL A 41 -6.24 20.25 6.68
N VAL A 42 -5.23 19.46 6.29
CA VAL A 42 -5.11 19.00 4.92
C VAL A 42 -6.40 18.23 4.64
N ALA A 43 -7.24 18.82 3.79
CA ALA A 43 -8.57 18.29 3.54
C ALA A 43 -8.44 16.81 3.16
N SER A 44 -9.26 15.95 3.77
CA SER A 44 -9.20 14.51 3.51
C SER A 44 -9.38 14.25 2.01
N PRO A 45 -8.38 13.73 1.29
CA PRO A 45 -8.47 13.58 -0.16
C PRO A 45 -9.45 12.46 -0.52
N ALA A 46 -10.19 12.64 -1.63
CA ALA A 46 -11.06 11.61 -2.19
C ALA A 46 -10.28 10.40 -2.72
N ARG A 47 -9.00 10.61 -3.09
CA ARG A 47 -8.08 9.57 -3.53
C ARG A 47 -6.87 9.50 -2.62
N GLU A 48 -6.69 8.36 -1.99
CA GLU A 48 -5.58 8.06 -1.09
C GLU A 48 -5.48 6.55 -0.95
N LEU A 49 -4.34 5.96 -1.31
CA LEU A 49 -4.06 4.59 -0.93
C LEU A 49 -3.96 4.53 0.59
N ARG A 50 -4.73 3.63 1.21
CA ARG A 50 -4.66 3.35 2.64
C ARG A 50 -4.49 1.84 2.78
N GLY A 51 -3.24 1.43 2.67
CA GLY A 51 -2.85 0.02 2.60
C GLY A 51 -2.41 -0.55 3.94
N VAL A 52 -2.65 -1.83 4.16
CA VAL A 52 -2.18 -2.55 5.35
C VAL A 52 -1.52 -3.85 4.92
N TRP A 53 -0.28 -4.10 5.36
CA TRP A 53 0.35 -5.41 5.18
C TRP A 53 -0.19 -6.39 6.21
N LEU A 54 -0.68 -7.53 5.73
CA LEU A 54 -1.07 -8.67 6.55
C LEU A 54 -0.13 -9.83 6.25
N SER A 55 0.90 -9.96 7.11
CA SER A 55 1.98 -10.93 6.97
C SER A 55 1.49 -12.35 7.23
N ARG A 56 2.14 -13.33 6.60
CA ARG A 56 1.86 -14.74 6.86
C ARG A 56 2.01 -15.10 8.32
N PHE A 57 2.95 -14.45 9.02
CA PHE A 57 3.16 -14.64 10.45
C PHE A 57 2.00 -14.09 11.29
N ASN A 58 1.31 -13.03 10.86
CA ASN A 58 0.21 -12.44 11.63
C ASN A 58 -0.94 -13.45 11.82
N TYR A 59 -1.34 -14.11 10.74
CA TYR A 59 -2.46 -15.07 10.76
C TYR A 59 -2.01 -16.52 10.98
N THR A 60 -0.74 -16.77 11.35
CA THR A 60 -0.24 -18.11 11.71
C THR A 60 0.61 -18.07 12.99
N ASP A 61 1.94 -18.00 12.88
CA ASP A 61 2.87 -18.10 14.02
C ASP A 61 2.54 -17.14 15.17
N ASN A 62 2.19 -15.89 14.88
CA ASN A 62 1.86 -14.90 15.90
C ASN A 62 0.51 -15.19 16.57
N LEU A 63 -0.40 -15.86 15.88
CA LEU A 63 -1.67 -16.35 16.44
C LEU A 63 -1.43 -17.61 17.30
N GLY A 64 -0.33 -18.33 17.08
CA GLY A 64 0.08 -19.48 17.88
C GLY A 64 -0.78 -20.74 17.64
N THR A 65 -1.44 -20.84 16.49
CA THR A 65 -2.33 -21.96 16.17
C THR A 65 -2.29 -22.32 14.68
N THR A 66 -2.57 -23.59 14.38
CA THR A 66 -2.85 -24.10 13.02
C THR A 66 -4.34 -24.43 12.83
N ASP A 67 -5.18 -24.08 13.81
CA ASP A 67 -6.63 -24.28 13.74
C ASP A 67 -7.23 -23.40 12.64
N LYS A 68 -7.94 -24.04 11.70
CA LYS A 68 -8.48 -23.38 10.52
C LYS A 68 -9.47 -22.28 10.91
N GLU A 69 -10.42 -22.59 11.78
CA GLU A 69 -11.49 -21.69 12.17
C GLU A 69 -10.95 -20.45 12.88
N ALA A 70 -9.96 -20.61 13.78
CA ALA A 70 -9.27 -19.50 14.42
C ALA A 70 -8.52 -18.60 13.43
N ILE A 71 -7.81 -19.18 12.46
CA ILE A 71 -7.10 -18.41 11.42
C ILE A 71 -8.10 -17.66 10.52
N GLN A 72 -9.19 -18.32 10.12
CA GLN A 72 -10.24 -17.71 9.31
C GLN A 72 -10.90 -16.52 10.04
N GLU A 73 -11.17 -16.66 11.33
CA GLU A 73 -11.74 -15.57 12.11
C GLU A 73 -10.76 -14.39 12.20
N TYR A 74 -9.48 -14.64 12.50
CA TYR A 74 -8.46 -13.59 12.54
C TYR A 74 -8.34 -12.83 11.20
N ILE A 75 -8.38 -13.55 10.07
CA ILE A 75 -8.38 -12.92 8.74
C ILE A 75 -9.63 -12.04 8.56
N ARG A 76 -10.83 -12.54 8.94
CA ARG A 76 -12.08 -11.79 8.83
C ARG A 76 -12.06 -10.52 9.68
N GLU A 77 -11.69 -10.62 10.95
CA GLU A 77 -11.58 -9.49 11.88
C GLU A 77 -10.57 -8.46 11.42
N SER A 78 -9.45 -8.90 10.84
CA SER A 78 -8.43 -8.02 10.27
C SER A 78 -9.00 -7.18 9.11
N PHE A 79 -9.71 -7.81 8.17
CA PHE A 79 -10.32 -7.12 7.04
C PHE A 79 -11.45 -6.18 7.50
N GLN A 80 -12.24 -6.59 8.49
CA GLN A 80 -13.26 -5.74 9.10
C GLN A 80 -12.63 -4.50 9.73
N THR A 81 -11.53 -4.65 10.46
CA THR A 81 -10.79 -3.55 11.08
C THR A 81 -10.26 -2.57 10.02
N VAL A 82 -9.64 -3.08 8.95
CA VAL A 82 -9.17 -2.27 7.80
C VAL A 82 -10.33 -1.46 7.22
N LYS A 83 -11.47 -2.11 6.97
CA LYS A 83 -12.67 -1.44 6.44
C LYS A 83 -13.20 -0.37 7.39
N ASN A 84 -13.33 -0.69 8.68
CA ASN A 84 -13.84 0.21 9.70
C ASN A 84 -12.94 1.44 9.90
N ALA A 85 -11.63 1.29 9.68
CA ALA A 85 -10.67 2.38 9.70
C ALA A 85 -10.66 3.26 8.43
N ASN A 86 -11.60 3.03 7.49
CA ASN A 86 -11.62 3.65 6.16
C ASN A 86 -10.32 3.42 5.36
N CYS A 87 -9.60 2.33 5.64
CA CYS A 87 -8.55 1.83 4.76
C CYS A 87 -9.17 1.05 3.59
N ASN A 88 -8.43 0.88 2.50
CA ASN A 88 -9.01 0.39 1.23
C ASN A 88 -8.25 -0.77 0.58
N THR A 89 -7.05 -1.10 1.07
CA THR A 89 -6.20 -2.14 0.45
C THR A 89 -5.52 -3.01 1.49
N VAL A 90 -5.53 -4.34 1.27
CA VAL A 90 -4.77 -5.31 2.07
C VAL A 90 -3.71 -5.98 1.18
N PHE A 91 -2.44 -5.89 1.60
CA PHE A 91 -1.35 -6.69 1.02
C PHE A 91 -1.25 -8.00 1.81
N PHE A 92 -1.88 -9.05 1.30
CA PHE A 92 -2.02 -10.34 2.01
C PHE A 92 -0.90 -11.30 1.59
N GLN A 93 0.01 -11.66 2.51
CA GLN A 93 1.16 -12.49 2.15
C GLN A 93 0.74 -13.92 1.83
N VAL A 94 1.07 -14.41 0.64
CA VAL A 94 0.71 -15.75 0.16
C VAL A 94 1.90 -16.62 -0.21
N ARG A 95 3.11 -16.03 -0.30
CA ARG A 95 4.36 -16.74 -0.58
C ARG A 95 5.49 -16.16 0.24
N GLY A 96 6.22 -17.04 0.94
CA GLY A 96 7.25 -16.66 1.90
C GLY A 96 8.67 -17.00 1.47
N ASN A 97 8.99 -18.29 1.45
CA ASN A 97 10.35 -18.80 1.25
C ASN A 97 10.32 -20.14 0.50
N GLY A 98 9.77 -20.13 -0.72
CA GLY A 98 9.59 -21.34 -1.53
C GLY A 98 8.36 -22.17 -1.13
N ASP A 99 7.45 -21.59 -0.35
CA ASP A 99 6.23 -22.19 0.15
C ASP A 99 5.04 -21.21 0.06
N VAL A 100 3.82 -21.77 0.00
CA VAL A 100 2.60 -21.02 -0.31
C VAL A 100 1.47 -21.21 0.70
N PHE A 101 0.54 -20.25 0.68
CA PHE A 101 -0.68 -20.18 1.51
C PHE A 101 -1.94 -20.25 0.64
N TYR A 102 -1.86 -21.06 -0.42
CA TYR A 102 -2.93 -21.31 -1.38
C TYR A 102 -2.64 -22.62 -2.14
N ARG A 103 -3.61 -23.18 -2.86
CA ARG A 103 -3.40 -24.39 -3.66
C ARG A 103 -2.47 -24.13 -4.85
N SER A 104 -1.24 -24.62 -4.79
CA SER A 104 -0.26 -24.49 -5.86
C SER A 104 0.18 -25.84 -6.43
N LYS A 105 0.46 -25.86 -7.74
CA LYS A 105 1.15 -26.97 -8.42
C LYS A 105 2.66 -26.79 -8.51
N TYR A 106 3.19 -25.64 -8.09
CA TYR A 106 4.60 -25.27 -8.24
C TYR A 106 5.36 -25.27 -6.91
N GLU A 107 4.71 -24.89 -5.81
CA GLU A 107 5.34 -24.81 -4.50
C GLU A 107 4.50 -25.52 -3.43
N PRO A 108 5.13 -26.15 -2.44
CA PRO A 108 4.42 -26.85 -1.38
C PRO A 108 3.72 -25.89 -0.41
N TRP A 109 2.73 -26.42 0.31
CA TRP A 109 2.11 -25.73 1.44
C TRP A 109 3.13 -25.35 2.50
N SER A 110 2.98 -24.16 3.06
CA SER A 110 3.81 -23.72 4.17
C SER A 110 3.58 -24.55 5.43
N GLN A 111 4.66 -24.85 6.15
CA GLN A 111 4.58 -25.50 7.46
C GLN A 111 3.78 -24.67 8.48
N LEU A 112 3.68 -23.35 8.29
CA LEU A 112 2.97 -22.46 9.22
C LEU A 112 1.47 -22.75 9.30
N LEU A 113 0.90 -23.45 8.31
CA LEU A 113 -0.53 -23.78 8.26
C LEU A 113 -0.89 -25.11 8.92
N SER A 114 0.08 -26.01 9.13
CA SER A 114 -0.21 -27.39 9.53
C SER A 114 0.84 -28.02 10.47
N GLY A 115 1.92 -27.29 10.77
CA GLY A 115 3.10 -27.77 11.49
C GLY A 115 4.03 -28.64 10.65
N THR A 116 3.74 -28.91 9.37
CA THR A 116 4.56 -29.76 8.51
C THR A 116 4.62 -29.20 7.09
N LEU A 117 5.83 -28.93 6.58
CA LEU A 117 6.03 -28.44 5.22
C LEU A 117 5.42 -29.39 4.19
N GLY A 118 4.65 -28.85 3.24
CA GLY A 118 3.98 -29.59 2.17
C GLY A 118 2.71 -30.34 2.56
N LYS A 119 2.32 -30.36 3.84
CA LYS A 119 1.05 -30.97 4.26
C LYS A 119 -0.11 -30.01 3.97
N ASP A 120 -1.06 -30.47 3.16
CA ASP A 120 -2.32 -29.75 2.86
C ASP A 120 -3.08 -29.47 4.17
N PRO A 121 -3.40 -28.21 4.49
CA PRO A 121 -4.12 -27.85 5.70
C PRO A 121 -5.63 -28.17 5.62
N GLY A 122 -6.13 -28.62 4.47
CA GLY A 122 -7.55 -28.94 4.24
C GLY A 122 -8.38 -27.74 3.77
N TRP A 123 -7.77 -26.56 3.58
CA TRP A 123 -8.44 -25.33 3.17
C TRP A 123 -7.49 -24.39 2.41
N ASP A 124 -8.02 -23.34 1.80
CA ASP A 124 -7.26 -22.38 0.98
C ASP A 124 -7.32 -20.96 1.58
N PRO A 125 -6.24 -20.50 2.24
CA PRO A 125 -6.18 -19.18 2.87
C PRO A 125 -6.37 -18.00 1.90
N LEU A 126 -5.75 -18.04 0.71
CA LEU A 126 -5.92 -16.97 -0.28
C LEU A 126 -7.36 -16.92 -0.80
N GLN A 127 -7.99 -18.08 -1.07
CA GLN A 127 -9.39 -18.11 -1.50
C GLN A 127 -10.32 -17.48 -0.45
N PHE A 128 -10.10 -17.82 0.82
CA PHE A 128 -10.86 -17.24 1.93
C PHE A 128 -10.65 -15.73 2.03
N ALA A 129 -9.39 -15.27 2.01
CA ALA A 129 -9.06 -13.85 2.08
C ALA A 129 -9.66 -13.04 0.90
N VAL A 130 -9.68 -13.60 -0.32
CA VAL A 130 -10.34 -12.97 -1.47
C VAL A 130 -11.84 -12.82 -1.24
N GLN A 131 -12.52 -13.84 -0.73
CA GLN A 131 -13.95 -13.77 -0.43
C GLN A 131 -14.24 -12.69 0.62
N THR A 132 -13.48 -12.70 1.72
CA THR A 132 -13.57 -11.68 2.77
C THR A 132 -13.29 -10.26 2.25
N ALA A 133 -12.32 -10.09 1.34
CA ALA A 133 -12.05 -8.81 0.70
C ALA A 133 -13.28 -8.26 -0.05
N ARG A 134 -14.00 -9.14 -0.76
CA ARG A 134 -15.19 -8.77 -1.52
C ARG A 134 -16.36 -8.42 -0.60
N GLU A 135 -16.54 -9.15 0.51
CA GLU A 135 -17.55 -8.86 1.54
C GLU A 135 -17.38 -7.44 2.11
N TYR A 136 -16.15 -7.03 2.40
CA TYR A 136 -15.85 -5.70 2.95
C TYR A 136 -15.59 -4.62 1.90
N ASN A 137 -15.69 -4.95 0.61
CA ASN A 137 -15.35 -4.08 -0.52
C ASN A 137 -13.94 -3.46 -0.39
N LEU A 138 -12.94 -4.30 -0.14
CA LEU A 138 -11.53 -3.96 -0.06
C LEU A 138 -10.77 -4.50 -1.28
N GLN A 139 -9.70 -3.80 -1.66
CA GLN A 139 -8.72 -4.37 -2.59
C GLN A 139 -7.85 -5.40 -1.85
N ILE A 140 -7.60 -6.54 -2.49
CA ILE A 140 -6.63 -7.53 -2.01
C ILE A 140 -5.52 -7.72 -3.03
N HIS A 141 -4.29 -7.51 -2.59
CA HIS A 141 -3.09 -7.73 -3.39
C HIS A 141 -2.35 -8.92 -2.81
N ALA A 142 -2.15 -9.98 -3.60
CA ALA A 142 -1.40 -11.15 -3.20
C ALA A 142 0.08 -10.77 -3.04
N TRP A 143 0.55 -10.77 -1.80
CA TRP A 143 1.91 -10.40 -1.46
C TRP A 143 2.84 -11.62 -1.58
N ILE A 144 3.83 -11.47 -2.46
CA ILE A 144 4.84 -12.46 -2.78
C ILE A 144 6.21 -11.90 -2.39
N ASN A 145 6.92 -12.61 -1.51
CA ASN A 145 8.38 -12.48 -1.47
C ASN A 145 8.93 -13.04 -2.79
N ALA A 146 9.67 -12.28 -3.59
CA ALA A 146 10.07 -12.72 -4.93
C ALA A 146 11.20 -13.77 -4.88
N PHE A 147 12.39 -13.37 -4.45
CA PHE A 147 13.58 -14.22 -4.51
C PHE A 147 13.87 -15.10 -3.27
N PRO A 148 13.40 -14.78 -2.04
CA PRO A 148 13.55 -15.69 -0.92
C PRO A 148 12.98 -17.08 -1.23
N CYS A 149 13.77 -18.10 -0.93
CA CYS A 149 13.49 -19.48 -1.34
C CYS A 149 13.65 -20.51 -0.24
N TRP A 150 14.31 -20.19 0.87
CA TRP A 150 14.40 -21.07 2.03
C TRP A 150 14.72 -20.27 3.30
N ARG A 151 14.31 -20.78 4.45
CA ARG A 151 14.66 -20.27 5.78
C ARG A 151 14.78 -21.45 6.75
N GLY A 152 16.00 -21.77 7.16
CA GLY A 152 16.29 -22.90 8.03
C GLY A 152 17.74 -23.37 7.88
N THR A 153 18.28 -24.02 8.91
CA THR A 153 19.64 -24.58 8.91
C THR A 153 19.71 -25.99 8.30
N GLY A 154 18.60 -26.73 8.31
CA GLY A 154 18.48 -28.05 7.70
C GLY A 154 18.07 -28.02 6.21
N GLU A 155 18.08 -29.18 5.56
CA GLU A 155 17.42 -29.35 4.26
C GLU A 155 15.90 -29.33 4.40
N PRO A 156 15.15 -28.80 3.42
CA PRO A 156 13.72 -29.00 3.37
C PRO A 156 13.41 -30.50 3.27
N ILE A 157 12.38 -30.94 3.98
CA ILE A 157 11.86 -32.30 3.83
C ILE A 157 11.29 -32.52 2.42
N ALA A 158 11.23 -33.79 1.98
CA ALA A 158 10.59 -34.14 0.73
C ALA A 158 9.10 -33.75 0.75
N THR A 159 8.63 -33.12 -0.32
CA THR A 159 7.27 -32.57 -0.46
C THR A 159 6.73 -32.83 -1.85
N ASN A 160 5.41 -32.70 -2.02
CA ASN A 160 4.74 -32.76 -3.32
C ASN A 160 3.78 -31.55 -3.46
N PRO A 161 4.02 -30.62 -4.41
CA PRO A 161 5.17 -30.57 -5.32
C PRO A 161 6.50 -30.41 -4.55
N PRO A 162 7.65 -30.78 -5.14
CA PRO A 162 8.95 -30.62 -4.50
C PRO A 162 9.23 -29.16 -4.16
N HIS A 163 9.71 -28.92 -2.94
CA HIS A 163 10.16 -27.59 -2.53
C HIS A 163 11.26 -27.08 -3.49
N PRO A 164 11.16 -25.85 -4.01
CA PRO A 164 11.97 -25.42 -5.15
C PRO A 164 13.47 -25.29 -4.80
N TYR A 165 13.82 -24.97 -3.55
CA TYR A 165 15.22 -25.03 -3.10
C TYR A 165 15.82 -26.45 -3.19
N ALA A 166 15.06 -27.50 -2.86
CA ALA A 166 15.54 -28.88 -2.97
C ALA A 166 15.55 -29.39 -4.41
N ALA A 167 14.58 -28.98 -5.21
CA ALA A 167 14.50 -29.35 -6.63
C ALA A 167 15.61 -28.68 -7.46
N HIS A 168 16.01 -27.46 -7.09
CA HIS A 168 16.92 -26.62 -7.85
C HIS A 168 17.94 -25.92 -6.94
N PRO A 169 18.85 -26.67 -6.29
CA PRO A 169 19.90 -26.07 -5.45
C PRO A 169 20.86 -25.18 -6.26
N ASP A 170 20.93 -25.36 -7.58
CA ASP A 170 21.69 -24.55 -8.53
C ASP A 170 21.10 -23.16 -8.80
N TRP A 171 19.87 -22.89 -8.33
CA TRP A 171 19.23 -21.58 -8.49
C TRP A 171 19.64 -20.57 -7.42
N VAL A 172 20.36 -20.98 -6.39
CA VAL A 172 20.70 -20.13 -5.23
C VAL A 172 21.73 -19.06 -5.62
N VAL A 173 21.65 -17.87 -5.02
CA VAL A 173 22.71 -16.86 -5.10
C VAL A 173 24.03 -17.44 -4.62
N CYS A 174 25.10 -17.22 -5.37
CA CYS A 174 26.47 -17.50 -4.94
C CYS A 174 27.26 -16.21 -4.70
N ASP A 175 28.24 -16.29 -3.80
CA ASP A 175 29.23 -15.25 -3.53
C ASP A 175 30.30 -15.09 -4.61
N SER A 176 31.19 -14.09 -4.48
CA SER A 176 32.23 -13.80 -5.47
C SER A 176 33.21 -14.95 -5.75
N ASN A 177 33.25 -15.98 -4.90
CA ASN A 177 34.03 -17.21 -5.12
C ASN A 177 33.19 -18.35 -5.73
N GLY A 178 31.92 -18.09 -6.06
CA GLY A 178 30.97 -19.06 -6.55
C GLY A 178 30.34 -19.94 -5.46
N VAL A 179 30.50 -19.59 -4.18
CA VAL A 179 29.97 -20.39 -3.06
C VAL A 179 28.49 -20.03 -2.82
N PRO A 180 27.56 -21.00 -2.83
CA PRO A 180 26.13 -20.74 -2.56
C PRO A 180 25.89 -20.12 -1.19
N MET A 181 24.89 -19.25 -1.08
CA MET A 181 24.45 -18.69 0.19
C MET A 181 24.25 -19.80 1.24
N PRO A 182 24.85 -19.67 2.44
CA PRO A 182 24.72 -20.68 3.46
C PRO A 182 23.31 -20.69 4.03
N LYS A 183 22.84 -21.90 4.36
CA LYS A 183 21.61 -22.09 5.12
C LYS A 183 21.72 -21.48 6.51
N SER A 184 20.66 -20.79 6.92
CA SER A 184 20.60 -20.10 8.21
C SER A 184 19.14 -19.84 8.59
N ASN A 185 18.92 -19.25 9.77
CA ASN A 185 17.60 -18.75 10.16
C ASN A 185 17.21 -17.44 9.47
N HIS A 186 18.05 -16.92 8.56
CA HIS A 186 17.75 -15.86 7.62
C HIS A 186 17.38 -16.43 6.24
N TYR A 187 16.89 -15.58 5.33
CA TYR A 187 16.49 -16.03 4.00
C TYR A 187 17.70 -16.42 3.15
N VAL A 188 17.63 -17.63 2.60
CA VAL A 188 18.38 -18.00 1.40
C VAL A 188 17.56 -17.56 0.19
N SER A 189 18.22 -16.98 -0.82
CA SER A 189 17.53 -16.42 -1.99
C SER A 189 17.95 -17.08 -3.28
N PHE A 190 16.99 -17.23 -4.20
CA PHE A 190 17.28 -17.51 -5.59
C PHE A 190 18.05 -16.36 -6.24
N SER A 191 18.86 -16.71 -7.22
CA SER A 191 19.64 -15.80 -8.03
C SER A 191 18.76 -15.09 -9.05
N PRO A 192 18.62 -13.75 -8.99
CA PRO A 192 17.91 -13.00 -10.03
C PRO A 192 18.62 -13.09 -11.39
N GLY A 193 19.91 -13.46 -11.46
CA GLY A 193 20.58 -13.69 -12.73
C GLY A 193 20.18 -14.99 -13.45
N ASN A 194 19.38 -15.85 -12.83
CA ASN A 194 18.95 -17.12 -13.41
C ASN A 194 17.55 -17.01 -14.09
N PRO A 195 17.43 -17.22 -15.42
CA PRO A 195 16.15 -17.10 -16.12
C PRO A 195 15.14 -18.20 -15.76
N GLU A 196 15.58 -19.34 -15.22
CA GLU A 196 14.68 -20.39 -14.75
C GLU A 196 13.91 -19.93 -13.49
N VAL A 197 14.59 -19.19 -12.61
CA VAL A 197 13.97 -18.52 -11.44
C VAL A 197 12.91 -17.52 -11.90
N HIS A 198 13.20 -16.72 -12.93
CA HIS A 198 12.22 -15.79 -13.51
C HIS A 198 10.98 -16.52 -13.99
N ARG A 199 11.16 -17.66 -14.68
CA ARG A 199 10.04 -18.47 -15.18
C ARG A 199 9.23 -19.06 -14.03
N HIS A 200 9.89 -19.60 -13.00
CA HIS A 200 9.23 -20.18 -11.83
C HIS A 200 8.34 -19.16 -11.11
N ILE A 201 8.88 -18.00 -10.74
CA ILE A 201 8.11 -16.97 -10.02
C ILE A 201 7.02 -16.37 -10.94
N LYS A 202 7.28 -16.21 -12.24
CA LYS A 202 6.24 -15.79 -13.19
C LYS A 202 5.09 -16.80 -13.26
N ASN A 203 5.38 -18.10 -13.19
CA ASN A 203 4.36 -19.14 -13.18
C ASN A 203 3.52 -19.11 -11.89
N ILE A 204 4.14 -18.83 -10.73
CA ILE A 204 3.43 -18.57 -9.47
C ILE A 204 2.46 -17.38 -9.63
N VAL A 205 2.92 -16.28 -10.22
CA VAL A 205 2.05 -15.12 -10.49
C VAL A 205 0.89 -15.50 -11.41
N LEU A 206 1.17 -16.20 -12.51
CA LEU A 206 0.14 -16.64 -13.45
C LEU A 206 -0.88 -17.58 -12.81
N GLU A 207 -0.43 -18.49 -11.94
CA GLU A 207 -1.29 -19.38 -11.17
C GLU A 207 -2.24 -18.57 -10.26
N ILE A 208 -1.71 -17.58 -9.54
CA ILE A 208 -2.51 -16.73 -8.64
C ILE A 208 -3.56 -15.93 -9.44
N ILE A 209 -3.17 -15.20 -10.48
CA ILE A 209 -4.13 -14.32 -11.19
C ILE A 209 -5.17 -15.10 -12.00
N THR A 210 -4.88 -16.35 -12.36
CA THR A 210 -5.80 -17.21 -13.11
C THR A 210 -6.82 -17.85 -12.18
N ASN A 211 -6.40 -18.26 -10.98
CA ASN A 211 -7.24 -19.03 -10.07
C ASN A 211 -7.97 -18.17 -9.03
N TYR A 212 -7.51 -16.95 -8.76
CA TYR A 212 -8.05 -16.11 -7.70
C TYR A 212 -8.46 -14.71 -8.21
N ASP A 213 -9.56 -14.17 -7.68
CA ASP A 213 -9.99 -12.79 -7.99
C ASP A 213 -9.23 -11.75 -7.17
N VAL A 214 -7.90 -11.71 -7.30
CA VAL A 214 -7.06 -10.67 -6.68
C VAL A 214 -7.11 -9.36 -7.48
N ASP A 215 -6.94 -8.23 -6.80
CA ASP A 215 -6.84 -6.90 -7.42
C ASP A 215 -5.38 -6.55 -7.80
N GLY A 216 -4.41 -7.23 -7.21
CA GLY A 216 -3.00 -6.98 -7.48
C GLY A 216 -2.07 -8.12 -7.06
N ILE A 217 -0.86 -8.05 -7.58
CA ILE A 217 0.32 -8.72 -7.06
C ILE A 217 1.20 -7.67 -6.39
N HIS A 218 1.60 -7.93 -5.16
CA HIS A 218 2.51 -7.09 -4.40
C HIS A 218 3.83 -7.82 -4.17
N PHE A 219 4.91 -7.32 -4.75
CA PHE A 219 6.23 -7.92 -4.54
C PHE A 219 6.95 -7.31 -3.34
N ASP A 220 7.42 -8.16 -2.44
CA ASP A 220 8.47 -7.81 -1.48
C ASP A 220 9.73 -8.65 -1.81
N TYR A 221 10.88 -8.27 -1.28
CA TYR A 221 12.16 -8.91 -1.56
C TYR A 221 12.42 -9.11 -3.06
N ILE A 222 11.93 -8.20 -3.91
CA ILE A 222 12.27 -8.11 -5.33
C ILE A 222 13.60 -7.38 -5.51
N ARG A 223 14.64 -7.99 -4.93
CA ARG A 223 15.98 -7.43 -4.79
C ARG A 223 16.98 -8.54 -4.48
N TYR A 224 18.26 -8.23 -4.58
CA TYR A 224 19.32 -9.11 -4.10
C TYR A 224 19.30 -9.18 -2.56
N PRO A 225 19.71 -10.30 -1.95
CA PRO A 225 19.61 -10.51 -0.50
C PRO A 225 20.45 -9.52 0.31
N GLU A 226 20.12 -9.36 1.59
CA GLU A 226 20.95 -8.60 2.52
C GLU A 226 22.37 -9.18 2.62
N GLY A 227 23.36 -8.32 2.86
CA GLY A 227 24.75 -8.76 3.02
C GLY A 227 25.45 -9.16 1.71
N THR A 228 24.80 -8.99 0.55
CA THR A 228 25.36 -9.31 -0.77
C THR A 228 26.64 -8.58 -1.14
N LEU A 229 26.93 -7.42 -0.53
CA LEU A 229 28.25 -6.80 -0.64
C LEU A 229 29.37 -7.68 -0.08
N ASN A 230 29.10 -8.38 1.02
CA ASN A 230 30.06 -9.28 1.68
C ASN A 230 30.04 -10.68 1.04
N HIS A 231 28.89 -11.07 0.49
CA HIS A 231 28.64 -12.37 -0.12
C HIS A 231 28.50 -12.27 -1.64
N GLY A 232 29.23 -11.35 -2.29
CA GLY A 232 29.20 -11.00 -3.72
C GLY A 232 27.98 -11.47 -4.54
N TYR A 233 26.99 -10.60 -4.77
CA TYR A 233 25.82 -10.77 -5.67
C TYR A 233 25.90 -11.88 -6.72
N SER A 234 24.85 -12.70 -6.92
CA SER A 234 24.70 -13.71 -8.01
C SER A 234 25.91 -14.02 -8.89
N HIS A 235 26.97 -14.60 -8.32
CA HIS A 235 28.12 -15.14 -9.06
C HIS A 235 27.98 -16.65 -9.30
N ASP A 236 26.74 -17.14 -9.34
CA ASP A 236 26.46 -18.50 -9.78
C ASP A 236 26.87 -18.68 -11.25
N ALA A 237 27.14 -19.92 -11.64
CA ALA A 237 27.68 -20.24 -12.97
C ALA A 237 26.78 -19.75 -14.12
N VAL A 238 25.45 -19.75 -13.93
CA VAL A 238 24.49 -19.28 -14.93
C VAL A 238 24.60 -17.78 -15.11
N SER A 239 24.64 -17.03 -14.00
CA SER A 239 24.75 -15.58 -14.01
C SER A 239 26.06 -15.12 -14.66
N VAL A 240 27.20 -15.71 -14.27
CA VAL A 240 28.52 -15.39 -14.83
C VAL A 240 28.57 -15.71 -16.33
N ALA A 241 28.03 -16.85 -16.76
CA ALA A 241 27.98 -17.20 -18.17
C ALA A 241 27.12 -16.20 -18.98
N ARG A 242 25.94 -15.82 -18.47
CA ARG A 242 25.05 -14.86 -19.13
C ARG A 242 25.64 -13.46 -19.22
N PHE A 243 26.34 -13.00 -18.18
CA PHE A 243 27.00 -11.69 -18.20
C PHE A 243 28.07 -11.60 -19.28
N ASN A 244 28.88 -12.66 -19.44
CA ASN A 244 29.95 -12.72 -20.44
C ASN A 244 29.45 -12.98 -21.86
N ALA A 245 28.24 -13.51 -22.03
CA ALA A 245 27.67 -13.81 -23.33
C ALA A 245 27.05 -12.57 -23.99
N ARG A 246 27.52 -12.21 -25.20
CA ARG A 246 26.98 -11.09 -26.01
C ARG A 246 25.46 -11.14 -26.21
N LYS A 247 24.87 -12.34 -26.28
CA LYS A 247 23.42 -12.51 -26.44
C LYS A 247 22.63 -12.06 -25.21
N SER A 248 23.18 -12.27 -24.01
CA SER A 248 22.51 -11.99 -22.73
C SER A 248 22.98 -10.70 -22.07
N ASN A 249 24.06 -10.08 -22.58
CA ASN A 249 24.47 -8.72 -22.25
C ASN A 249 24.80 -7.92 -23.54
N PRO A 250 23.79 -7.67 -24.42
CA PRO A 250 24.03 -7.05 -25.72
C PRO A 250 24.48 -5.58 -25.62
N LEU A 251 24.13 -4.90 -24.52
CA LEU A 251 24.51 -3.51 -24.25
C LEU A 251 25.86 -3.38 -23.56
N LYS A 252 26.56 -4.49 -23.27
CA LYS A 252 27.84 -4.52 -22.54
C LYS A 252 27.76 -3.75 -21.22
N LEU A 253 26.67 -3.95 -20.48
CA LEU A 253 26.51 -3.42 -19.12
C LEU A 253 27.66 -3.93 -18.25
N ASP A 254 28.14 -3.10 -17.33
CA ASP A 254 28.97 -3.58 -16.21
C ASP A 254 28.15 -4.52 -15.30
N TRP A 255 28.84 -5.19 -14.37
CA TRP A 255 28.22 -6.20 -13.52
C TRP A 255 27.03 -5.63 -12.72
N GLU A 256 27.17 -4.45 -12.12
CA GLU A 256 26.11 -3.88 -11.28
C GLU A 256 24.88 -3.47 -12.10
N ASN A 257 25.09 -2.83 -13.25
CA ASN A 257 24.02 -2.47 -14.18
C ASN A 257 23.36 -3.72 -14.75
N TRP A 258 24.14 -4.76 -15.04
CA TRP A 258 23.61 -6.04 -15.48
C TRP A 258 22.71 -6.66 -14.41
N GLN A 259 23.15 -6.73 -13.15
CA GLN A 259 22.34 -7.26 -12.04
C GLN A 259 21.03 -6.46 -11.84
N ARG A 260 21.05 -5.12 -11.91
CA ARG A 260 19.83 -4.28 -11.92
C ARG A 260 18.89 -4.63 -13.09
N GLU A 261 19.47 -4.89 -14.26
CA GLU A 261 18.68 -5.25 -15.44
C GLU A 261 18.04 -6.64 -15.30
N GLN A 262 18.62 -7.57 -14.55
CA GLN A 262 18.01 -8.88 -14.33
C GLN A 262 16.66 -8.78 -13.61
N ILE A 263 16.59 -7.97 -12.54
CA ILE A 263 15.34 -7.74 -11.83
C ILE A 263 14.35 -6.96 -12.72
N THR A 264 14.86 -6.02 -13.52
CA THR A 264 14.03 -5.26 -14.47
C THR A 264 13.43 -6.17 -15.55
N GLU A 265 14.22 -7.09 -16.12
CA GLU A 265 13.78 -8.09 -17.10
C GLU A 265 12.71 -9.01 -16.49
N PHE A 266 12.94 -9.49 -15.26
CA PHE A 266 11.96 -10.28 -14.52
C PHE A 266 10.62 -9.55 -14.37
N LEU A 267 10.65 -8.35 -13.80
CA LEU A 267 9.43 -7.58 -13.52
C LEU A 267 8.71 -7.20 -14.82
N ALA A 268 9.44 -6.83 -15.87
CA ALA A 268 8.86 -6.56 -17.18
C ALA A 268 8.18 -7.79 -17.79
N GLY A 269 8.81 -8.96 -17.65
CA GLY A 269 8.25 -10.24 -18.08
C GLY A 269 6.95 -10.59 -17.34
N VAL A 270 6.92 -10.38 -16.02
CA VAL A 270 5.72 -10.57 -15.20
C VAL A 270 4.62 -9.57 -15.58
N TYR A 271 4.96 -8.29 -15.73
CA TYR A 271 4.02 -7.25 -16.14
C TYR A 271 3.34 -7.57 -17.48
N ASN A 272 4.14 -7.94 -18.49
CA ASN A 272 3.62 -8.29 -19.79
C ASN A 272 2.70 -9.53 -19.73
N ALA A 273 3.04 -10.52 -18.90
CA ALA A 273 2.21 -11.71 -18.70
C ALA A 273 0.87 -11.37 -18.03
N ILE A 274 0.88 -10.54 -16.98
CA ILE A 274 -0.35 -10.05 -16.34
C ILE A 274 -1.22 -9.27 -17.33
N MET A 275 -0.64 -8.34 -18.09
CA MET A 275 -1.41 -7.57 -19.07
C MET A 275 -2.04 -8.43 -20.16
N ALA A 276 -1.40 -9.54 -20.54
CA ALA A 276 -1.94 -10.49 -21.51
C ALA A 276 -3.05 -11.39 -20.93
N THR A 277 -2.96 -11.73 -19.63
CA THR A 277 -3.87 -12.68 -18.98
C THR A 277 -5.05 -12.01 -18.28
N LYS A 278 -4.79 -11.02 -17.42
CA LYS A 278 -5.78 -10.33 -16.60
C LYS A 278 -5.35 -8.87 -16.37
N PRO A 279 -5.55 -7.98 -17.36
CA PRO A 279 -4.99 -6.62 -17.35
C PRO A 279 -5.47 -5.74 -16.18
N ALA A 280 -6.61 -6.07 -15.57
CA ALA A 280 -7.11 -5.44 -14.36
C ALA A 280 -6.21 -5.64 -13.12
N VAL A 281 -5.36 -6.67 -13.10
CA VAL A 281 -4.49 -6.94 -11.95
C VAL A 281 -3.32 -5.96 -11.93
N ASN A 282 -3.14 -5.32 -10.78
CA ASN A 282 -2.07 -4.36 -10.54
C ASN A 282 -0.76 -5.04 -10.16
N ILE A 283 0.36 -4.37 -10.43
CA ILE A 283 1.68 -4.75 -9.91
C ILE A 283 2.19 -3.65 -9.01
N SER A 284 2.44 -4.00 -7.76
CA SER A 284 3.09 -3.13 -6.79
C SER A 284 4.34 -3.78 -6.21
N ALA A 285 5.23 -2.98 -5.63
CA ALA A 285 6.41 -3.49 -4.95
C ALA A 285 6.74 -2.71 -3.69
N ALA A 286 7.00 -3.44 -2.60
CA ALA A 286 7.72 -2.94 -1.44
C ALA A 286 9.19 -2.75 -1.82
N VAL A 287 9.66 -1.50 -1.72
CA VAL A 287 11.02 -1.11 -2.09
C VAL A 287 11.73 -0.44 -0.93
N LEU A 288 13.05 -0.41 -0.92
CA LEU A 288 13.78 0.24 0.17
C LEU A 288 13.44 1.74 0.24
N GLY A 289 13.10 2.24 1.44
CA GLY A 289 12.79 3.66 1.63
C GLY A 289 13.93 4.57 1.20
N ASN A 290 15.18 4.16 1.43
CA ASN A 290 16.33 4.82 0.82
C ASN A 290 16.56 4.29 -0.60
N TYR A 291 16.22 5.06 -1.62
CA TYR A 291 16.41 4.65 -3.02
C TYR A 291 17.89 4.56 -3.39
N ASN A 292 18.67 5.63 -3.24
CA ASN A 292 20.06 5.70 -3.71
C ASN A 292 20.97 6.65 -2.92
N ALA A 293 20.55 7.09 -1.71
CA ALA A 293 21.41 7.89 -0.84
C ALA A 293 22.41 6.98 -0.09
N PRO A 294 23.49 7.54 0.50
CA PRO A 294 24.48 6.77 1.25
C PRO A 294 23.89 5.83 2.30
N GLY A 295 24.64 4.77 2.62
CA GLY A 295 24.19 3.68 3.48
C GLY A 295 23.39 2.62 2.73
N TRP A 296 22.63 1.80 3.46
CA TRP A 296 21.81 0.76 2.87
C TRP A 296 20.69 1.37 1.99
N ASN A 297 20.67 1.02 0.70
CA ASN A 297 19.79 1.64 -0.29
C ASN A 297 19.43 0.69 -1.44
N GLY A 298 18.30 0.97 -2.11
CA GLY A 298 17.76 0.13 -3.18
C GLY A 298 18.73 -0.04 -4.36
N TYR A 299 19.24 1.06 -4.89
CA TYR A 299 19.92 1.11 -6.18
C TYR A 299 21.32 0.48 -6.18
N TYR A 300 22.15 0.83 -5.20
CA TYR A 300 23.56 0.42 -5.14
C TYR A 300 23.78 -0.86 -4.32
N GLN A 301 22.96 -1.10 -3.29
CA GLN A 301 23.26 -2.15 -2.31
C GLN A 301 22.53 -3.46 -2.61
N VAL A 302 21.33 -3.38 -3.20
CA VAL A 302 20.47 -4.55 -3.45
C VAL A 302 19.89 -4.56 -4.88
N TYR A 303 20.38 -3.67 -5.75
CA TYR A 303 20.03 -3.54 -7.17
C TYR A 303 18.52 -3.42 -7.49
N GLN A 304 17.77 -2.81 -6.57
CA GLN A 304 16.34 -2.57 -6.65
C GLN A 304 16.03 -1.23 -7.33
N ASP A 305 16.12 -1.18 -8.67
CA ASP A 305 15.91 0.05 -9.45
C ASP A 305 14.43 0.33 -9.76
N ALA A 306 13.65 0.64 -8.72
CA ALA A 306 12.21 0.88 -8.87
C ALA A 306 11.84 2.11 -9.72
N ALA A 307 12.71 3.12 -9.75
CA ALA A 307 12.53 4.28 -10.61
C ALA A 307 12.57 3.88 -12.09
N ARG A 308 13.51 3.01 -12.47
CA ARG A 308 13.57 2.45 -13.83
C ARG A 308 12.29 1.69 -14.16
N TRP A 309 11.79 0.84 -13.26
CA TRP A 309 10.56 0.08 -13.49
C TRP A 309 9.35 0.98 -13.77
N ALA A 310 9.22 2.09 -13.03
CA ALA A 310 8.20 3.11 -13.29
C ALA A 310 8.42 3.83 -14.62
N ALA A 311 9.66 4.22 -14.93
CA ALA A 311 10.00 4.94 -16.15
C ALA A 311 9.69 4.13 -17.43
N ILE A 312 9.89 2.81 -17.39
CA ILE A 312 9.54 1.90 -18.50
C ILE A 312 8.09 1.36 -18.42
N GLY A 313 7.33 1.81 -17.42
CA GLY A 313 5.93 1.46 -17.24
C GLY A 313 5.67 -0.01 -16.91
N LYS A 314 6.57 -0.67 -16.17
CA LYS A 314 6.49 -2.09 -15.77
C LYS A 314 6.15 -2.30 -14.30
N ILE A 315 5.63 -1.27 -13.65
CA ILE A 315 5.04 -1.31 -12.31
C ILE A 315 3.88 -0.31 -12.26
N ASP A 316 2.87 -0.57 -11.43
CA ASP A 316 1.69 0.29 -11.29
C ASP A 316 1.72 1.13 -10.00
N LEU A 317 2.35 0.65 -8.93
CA LEU A 317 2.45 1.32 -7.63
C LEU A 317 3.81 1.03 -6.97
N ILE A 318 4.48 2.07 -6.48
CA ILE A 318 5.71 1.94 -5.68
C ILE A 318 5.34 2.13 -4.20
N VAL A 319 5.84 1.24 -3.34
CA VAL A 319 5.57 1.29 -1.90
C VAL A 319 6.91 1.34 -1.14
N PRO A 320 7.54 2.51 -0.98
CA PRO A 320 8.82 2.61 -0.31
C PRO A 320 8.71 2.39 1.20
N MET A 321 9.50 1.48 1.75
CA MET A 321 9.58 1.18 3.18
C MET A 321 10.36 2.27 3.93
N THR A 322 9.71 3.40 4.23
CA THR A 322 10.28 4.58 4.90
C THR A 322 10.23 4.44 6.42
N TYR A 323 10.67 3.29 6.92
CA TYR A 323 10.64 2.93 8.34
C TYR A 323 11.74 3.67 9.13
N ALA A 324 11.62 4.98 9.21
CA ALA A 324 12.55 5.88 9.87
C ALA A 324 11.77 6.88 10.71
N THR A 325 12.32 7.25 11.86
CA THR A 325 11.71 8.30 12.68
C THR A 325 11.71 9.66 11.99
N ARG A 326 10.70 10.45 12.31
CA ARG A 326 10.51 11.86 11.99
C ARG A 326 11.45 12.79 12.77
N GLU A 327 11.88 12.40 13.98
CA GLU A 327 12.59 13.26 14.94
C GLU A 327 13.84 13.96 14.36
N ASN A 328 14.57 13.25 13.48
CA ASN A 328 15.82 13.73 12.88
C ASN A 328 15.68 14.17 11.41
N GLY A 329 14.45 14.34 10.93
CA GLY A 329 14.16 14.72 9.53
C GLY A 329 14.38 13.60 8.51
N ARG A 330 14.79 12.39 8.95
CA ARG A 330 15.11 11.29 8.03
C ARG A 330 13.88 10.79 7.29
N PHE A 331 12.74 10.65 7.97
CA PHE A 331 11.48 10.29 7.32
C PHE A 331 11.15 11.23 6.15
N GLN A 332 11.16 12.54 6.42
CA GLN A 332 10.86 13.58 5.44
C GLN A 332 11.82 13.52 4.26
N ALA A 333 13.13 13.41 4.52
CA ALA A 333 14.14 13.30 3.48
C ALA A 333 13.92 12.07 2.57
N LEU A 334 13.44 10.93 3.12
CA LEU A 334 13.14 9.74 2.33
C LEU A 334 11.94 9.97 1.40
N ILE A 335 10.83 10.51 1.92
CA ILE A 335 9.62 10.75 1.09
C ILE A 335 9.86 11.84 0.04
N GLU A 336 10.59 12.91 0.40
CA GLU A 336 11.02 13.97 -0.53
C GLU A 336 11.91 13.40 -1.63
N ARG A 337 12.83 12.50 -1.27
CA ARG A 337 13.65 11.83 -2.27
C ARG A 337 12.80 11.05 -3.25
N TRP A 338 11.83 10.25 -2.78
CA TRP A 338 10.94 9.51 -3.68
C TRP A 338 10.11 10.40 -4.59
N LYS A 339 9.58 11.51 -4.07
CA LYS A 339 8.81 12.48 -4.85
C LYS A 339 9.63 13.14 -5.96
N THR A 340 10.93 13.36 -5.72
CA THR A 340 11.81 14.14 -6.62
C THR A 340 12.60 13.30 -7.61
N ILE A 341 12.53 11.96 -7.55
CA ILE A 341 13.14 11.12 -8.57
C ILE A 341 12.49 11.40 -9.93
N PRO A 342 13.26 11.77 -10.96
CA PRO A 342 12.71 12.12 -12.25
C PRO A 342 12.02 10.93 -12.92
N ASN A 343 11.00 11.22 -13.73
CA ASN A 343 10.28 10.26 -14.57
C ASN A 343 9.46 9.18 -13.85
N ILE A 344 9.22 9.30 -12.55
CA ILE A 344 8.21 8.46 -11.88
C ILE A 344 6.82 9.04 -12.16
N LYS A 345 6.10 8.40 -13.10
CA LYS A 345 4.68 8.68 -13.40
C LYS A 345 3.80 7.55 -12.86
N ARG A 346 4.05 7.16 -11.61
CA ARG A 346 3.35 6.09 -10.90
C ARG A 346 3.04 6.56 -9.48
N PRO A 347 1.88 6.19 -8.91
CA PRO A 347 1.59 6.39 -7.51
C PRO A 347 2.72 5.88 -6.63
N ILE A 348 3.04 6.67 -5.61
CA ILE A 348 3.96 6.32 -4.54
C ILE A 348 3.18 6.40 -3.23
N ALA A 349 3.17 5.31 -2.47
CA ALA A 349 2.55 5.27 -1.15
C ALA A 349 3.53 4.73 -0.12
N PRO A 350 4.21 5.57 0.67
CA PRO A 350 5.21 5.11 1.63
C PRO A 350 4.66 4.14 2.68
N GLY A 351 5.49 3.17 3.04
CA GLY A 351 5.32 2.26 4.17
C GLY A 351 5.81 2.89 5.45
N LEU A 352 4.90 3.10 6.39
CA LEU A 352 5.15 3.70 7.69
C LEU A 352 5.55 2.63 8.71
N GLY A 353 6.48 3.00 9.59
CA GLY A 353 7.10 2.12 10.60
C GLY A 353 6.20 1.80 11.80
N ALA A 354 4.91 1.58 11.57
CA ALA A 354 3.88 1.57 12.61
C ALA A 354 4.11 0.54 13.73
N TRP A 355 4.84 -0.55 13.47
CA TRP A 355 5.12 -1.58 14.48
C TRP A 355 6.12 -1.14 15.55
N THR A 356 6.88 -0.07 15.29
CA THR A 356 7.97 0.38 16.16
C THR A 356 7.89 1.85 16.54
N LEU A 357 7.23 2.68 15.73
CA LEU A 357 7.15 4.12 15.99
C LEU A 357 5.94 4.45 16.88
N PRO A 358 6.02 5.52 17.70
CA PRO A 358 4.88 6.03 18.45
C PRO A 358 3.70 6.39 17.55
N PHE A 359 2.49 6.11 18.01
CA PHE A 359 1.28 6.36 17.21
C PHE A 359 1.11 7.83 16.81
N ASN A 360 1.42 8.77 17.71
CA ASN A 360 1.37 10.20 17.40
C ASN A 360 2.35 10.61 16.28
N GLU A 361 3.50 9.94 16.19
CA GLU A 361 4.46 10.16 15.12
C GLU A 361 3.91 9.64 13.79
N ILE A 362 3.29 8.45 13.78
CA ILE A 362 2.59 7.93 12.59
C ILE A 362 1.51 8.89 12.08
N LEU A 363 0.76 9.53 12.99
CA LEU A 363 -0.22 10.55 12.60
C LEU A 363 0.42 11.75 11.90
N GLN A 364 1.61 12.18 12.34
CA GLN A 364 2.36 13.27 11.71
C GLN A 364 2.97 12.85 10.37
N GLU A 365 3.47 11.61 10.27
CA GLU A 365 3.99 11.06 9.01
C GLU A 365 2.92 11.03 7.91
N ILE A 366 1.66 10.76 8.26
CA ILE A 366 0.52 10.86 7.33
C ILE A 366 0.37 12.29 6.79
N ASP A 367 0.51 13.30 7.65
CA ASP A 367 0.40 14.70 7.24
C ASP A 367 1.56 15.14 6.35
N ASP A 368 2.79 14.71 6.68
CA ASP A 368 3.98 14.97 5.87
C ASP A 368 3.83 14.36 4.45
N VAL A 369 3.32 13.12 4.35
CA VAL A 369 3.07 12.43 3.06
C VAL A 369 2.01 13.17 2.23
N ARG A 370 0.91 13.61 2.87
CA ARG A 370 -0.15 14.39 2.21
C ARG A 370 0.35 15.76 1.73
N SER A 371 1.13 16.45 2.57
CA SER A 371 1.68 17.76 2.27
C SER A 371 2.63 17.73 1.06
N LEU A 372 3.32 16.61 0.86
CA LEU A 372 4.17 16.37 -0.31
C LEU A 372 3.38 15.94 -1.57
N GLY A 373 2.08 15.70 -1.43
CA GLY A 373 1.20 15.26 -2.52
C GLY A 373 1.56 13.87 -3.04
N LEU A 374 1.94 12.95 -2.15
CA LEU A 374 2.07 11.53 -2.46
C LEU A 374 0.71 10.83 -2.39
N GLU A 375 0.54 9.73 -3.11
CA GLU A 375 -0.76 9.16 -3.42
C GLU A 375 -1.35 8.25 -2.31
N GLY A 376 -0.67 8.14 -1.17
CA GLY A 376 -1.22 7.49 0.02
C GLY A 376 -0.17 6.98 1.00
N VAL A 377 -0.62 6.18 1.96
CA VAL A 377 0.20 5.57 3.01
C VAL A 377 -0.10 4.08 3.16
N THR A 378 0.88 3.36 3.68
CA THR A 378 0.74 1.94 3.98
C THR A 378 1.30 1.65 5.37
N PHE A 379 0.67 0.74 6.12
CA PHE A 379 1.06 0.44 7.50
C PHE A 379 1.66 -0.95 7.58
N PHE A 380 2.94 -1.03 7.97
CA PHE A 380 3.53 -2.30 8.35
C PHE A 380 3.37 -2.46 9.87
N ALA A 381 2.56 -3.40 10.35
CA ALA A 381 1.65 -4.30 9.68
C ALA A 381 0.28 -4.27 10.38
N MET A 382 -0.65 -5.16 10.02
CA MET A 382 -1.97 -5.30 10.64
C MET A 382 -1.92 -5.30 12.18
N SER A 383 -0.92 -5.96 12.77
CA SER A 383 -0.72 -6.07 14.21
C SER A 383 -0.10 -4.84 14.88
N SER A 384 0.17 -3.76 14.15
CA SER A 384 0.85 -2.58 14.68
C SER A 384 -0.04 -1.67 15.52
N PHE A 385 -1.36 -1.77 15.35
CA PHE A 385 -2.31 -0.94 16.07
C PHE A 385 -3.27 -1.81 16.88
N ASN A 386 -3.59 -1.36 18.09
CA ASN A 386 -4.73 -1.87 18.84
C ASN A 386 -6.04 -1.22 18.37
N ASP A 387 -7.17 -1.72 18.88
CA ASP A 387 -8.50 -1.25 18.49
C ASP A 387 -8.70 0.26 18.70
N ALA A 388 -8.18 0.81 19.80
CA ALA A 388 -8.28 2.24 20.10
C ALA A 388 -7.47 3.10 19.12
N GLN A 389 -6.32 2.61 18.67
CA GLN A 389 -5.51 3.28 17.65
C GLN A 389 -6.16 3.21 16.27
N TRP A 390 -6.75 2.07 15.88
CA TRP A 390 -7.53 1.98 14.64
C TRP A 390 -8.73 2.92 14.62
N ASP A 391 -9.49 2.98 15.72
CA ASP A 391 -10.60 3.92 15.86
C ASP A 391 -10.13 5.39 15.85
N SER A 392 -9.00 5.69 16.52
CA SER A 392 -8.39 7.03 16.49
C SER A 392 -7.95 7.42 15.09
N LEU A 393 -7.34 6.50 14.34
CA LEU A 393 -6.92 6.73 12.96
C LEU A 393 -8.11 7.09 12.06
N ARG A 394 -9.21 6.34 12.19
CA ARG A 394 -10.49 6.66 11.53
C ARG A 394 -10.97 8.06 11.88
N LYS A 395 -11.00 8.41 13.16
CA LYS A 395 -11.56 9.70 13.61
C LYS A 395 -10.71 10.90 13.21
N ILE A 396 -9.38 10.77 13.28
CA ILE A 396 -8.45 11.90 13.18
C ILE A 396 -7.92 12.06 11.76
N LYS A 397 -7.56 10.95 11.08
CA LYS A 397 -6.87 11.01 9.78
C LYS A 397 -7.70 10.50 8.62
N PHE A 398 -8.58 9.52 8.85
CA PHE A 398 -9.42 8.91 7.82
C PHE A 398 -10.92 9.03 8.12
N PRO A 399 -11.45 10.24 8.40
CA PRO A 399 -12.86 10.42 8.79
C PRO A 399 -13.84 10.05 7.67
N TYR A 400 -13.38 10.10 6.42
CA TYR A 400 -14.16 9.75 5.24
C TYR A 400 -13.52 8.59 4.48
N PRO A 401 -14.31 7.78 3.75
CA PRO A 401 -13.79 6.82 2.79
C PRO A 401 -12.90 7.50 1.74
N ALA A 402 -11.98 6.74 1.14
CA ALA A 402 -11.16 7.21 0.02
C ALA A 402 -10.97 6.11 -1.01
N LEU A 403 -10.85 6.52 -2.27
CA LEU A 403 -10.54 5.64 -3.38
C LEU A 403 -9.03 5.41 -3.48
N PRO A 404 -8.57 4.21 -3.89
CA PRO A 404 -7.19 4.05 -4.30
C PRO A 404 -6.85 4.94 -5.51
N PRO A 405 -5.56 5.13 -5.82
CA PRO A 405 -5.12 5.86 -7.00
C PRO A 405 -5.72 5.27 -8.29
N ALA A 406 -6.06 6.14 -9.23
CA ALA A 406 -6.46 5.73 -10.58
C ALA A 406 -5.24 5.30 -11.39
N LEU A 407 -5.41 4.28 -12.24
CA LEU A 407 -4.34 3.75 -13.09
C LEU A 407 -4.75 3.90 -14.57
N PRO A 408 -4.72 5.12 -15.15
CA PRO A 408 -5.26 5.41 -16.48
C PRO A 408 -4.51 4.73 -17.62
N TRP A 409 -3.35 4.12 -17.37
CA TRP A 409 -2.63 3.35 -18.38
C TRP A 409 -3.09 1.89 -18.50
N LYS A 410 -3.92 1.40 -17.56
CA LYS A 410 -4.44 0.02 -17.59
C LYS A 410 -5.48 -0.18 -18.69
N PHE A 411 -6.32 0.83 -18.92
CA PHE A 411 -7.37 0.81 -19.93
C PHE A 411 -7.36 2.12 -20.71
N LYS A 412 -7.42 2.02 -22.04
CA LYS A 412 -7.35 3.18 -22.94
C LYS A 412 -8.71 3.84 -23.14
N LYS A 413 -9.80 3.06 -23.07
CA LYS A 413 -11.16 3.57 -23.20
C LYS A 413 -11.66 4.01 -21.83
N PRO A 414 -12.26 5.22 -21.72
CA PRO A 414 -12.85 5.67 -20.48
C PRO A 414 -14.02 4.75 -20.10
N VAL A 415 -14.21 4.56 -18.80
CA VAL A 415 -15.42 3.92 -18.27
C VAL A 415 -16.63 4.83 -18.50
N PRO A 416 -17.72 4.32 -19.08
CA PRO A 416 -18.92 5.12 -19.30
C PRO A 416 -19.60 5.47 -17.96
N PRO A 417 -20.22 6.65 -17.85
CA PRO A 417 -21.02 6.99 -16.69
C PRO A 417 -22.30 6.15 -16.64
N PRO A 418 -22.87 5.92 -15.43
CA PRO A 418 -24.20 5.34 -15.32
C PRO A 418 -25.26 6.24 -15.97
N GLU A 419 -26.41 5.64 -16.31
CA GLU A 419 -27.53 6.33 -16.96
C GLU A 419 -28.79 6.26 -16.10
N ASN A 420 -29.83 7.02 -16.45
CA ASN A 420 -31.13 6.99 -15.79
C ASN A 420 -31.03 7.06 -14.25
N CYS A 421 -30.22 8.02 -13.77
CA CYS A 421 -29.93 8.22 -12.35
C CYS A 421 -31.11 8.95 -11.68
N ILE A 422 -31.94 8.23 -10.95
CA ILE A 422 -33.11 8.77 -10.26
C ILE A 422 -32.98 8.66 -8.74
N MET A 423 -33.59 9.61 -8.02
CA MET A 423 -33.77 9.53 -6.58
C MET A 423 -35.25 9.64 -6.22
N GLN A 424 -35.70 8.88 -5.22
CA GLN A 424 -37.08 8.94 -4.72
C GLN A 424 -37.14 8.63 -3.22
N MET A 425 -38.12 9.21 -2.53
CA MET A 425 -38.42 8.84 -1.14
C MET A 425 -39.32 7.61 -1.11
N GLN A 426 -38.94 6.61 -0.32
CA GLN A 426 -39.73 5.40 -0.07
C GLN A 426 -39.62 5.03 1.40
N ASP A 427 -40.75 4.94 2.11
CA ASP A 427 -40.82 4.47 3.51
C ASP A 427 -39.79 5.14 4.45
N ASN A 428 -39.67 6.48 4.40
CA ASN A 428 -38.65 7.26 5.14
C ASN A 428 -37.20 6.85 4.83
N LYS A 429 -36.93 6.51 3.57
CA LYS A 429 -35.59 6.28 3.02
C LYS A 429 -35.46 6.99 1.69
N LEU A 430 -34.25 7.48 1.39
CA LEU A 430 -33.92 7.97 0.06
C LEU A 430 -33.36 6.82 -0.76
N LEU A 431 -34.10 6.39 -1.78
CA LEU A 431 -33.66 5.41 -2.76
C LEU A 431 -33.00 6.15 -3.93
N LEU A 432 -31.74 5.78 -4.22
CA LEU A 432 -31.03 6.14 -5.44
C LEU A 432 -31.01 4.93 -6.37
N ALA A 433 -31.33 5.10 -7.65
CA ALA A 433 -31.29 4.04 -8.65
C ALA A 433 -30.68 4.51 -9.97
N TRP A 434 -29.99 3.62 -10.68
CA TRP A 434 -29.30 3.92 -11.94
C TRP A 434 -29.19 2.68 -12.83
N GLN A 435 -28.89 2.92 -14.10
CA GLN A 435 -28.58 1.88 -15.08
C GLN A 435 -27.07 1.76 -15.30
N ILE A 436 -26.60 0.52 -15.38
CA ILE A 436 -25.20 0.18 -15.59
C ILE A 436 -24.92 0.23 -17.09
N VAL A 437 -23.92 1.02 -17.49
CA VAL A 437 -23.36 0.98 -18.85
C VAL A 437 -22.01 0.23 -18.77
N PRO A 438 -21.84 -0.94 -19.41
CA PRO A 438 -20.61 -1.71 -19.28
C PRO A 438 -19.44 -1.06 -20.05
N PRO A 439 -18.19 -1.16 -19.56
CA PRO A 439 -17.01 -0.71 -20.29
C PRO A 439 -16.83 -1.46 -21.61
N MET A 440 -16.38 -0.75 -22.65
CA MET A 440 -16.17 -1.34 -24.00
C MET A 440 -14.82 -2.06 -24.18
N GLU A 441 -13.89 -1.90 -23.25
CA GLU A 441 -12.54 -2.49 -23.37
C GLU A 441 -12.50 -3.88 -22.76
N LYS A 442 -11.97 -4.85 -23.50
CA LYS A 442 -11.90 -6.25 -23.05
C LYS A 442 -11.07 -6.35 -21.78
N GLY A 443 -11.61 -7.06 -20.78
CA GLY A 443 -10.96 -7.24 -19.49
C GLY A 443 -11.15 -6.07 -18.52
N ASN A 444 -11.82 -4.98 -18.95
CA ASN A 444 -12.29 -3.95 -18.04
C ASN A 444 -13.73 -4.25 -17.60
N PHE A 445 -14.08 -3.81 -16.40
CA PHE A 445 -15.41 -3.94 -15.80
C PHE A 445 -15.59 -2.85 -14.74
N ILE A 446 -16.84 -2.54 -14.39
CA ILE A 446 -17.12 -1.63 -13.28
C ILE A 446 -16.87 -2.40 -11.98
N ARG A 447 -15.86 -1.98 -11.22
CA ARG A 447 -15.54 -2.56 -9.92
C ARG A 447 -16.44 -1.98 -8.84
N ASN A 448 -16.66 -0.66 -8.88
CA ASN A 448 -17.44 0.07 -7.90
C ASN A 448 -18.21 1.21 -8.56
N PHE A 449 -19.27 1.68 -7.90
CA PHE A 449 -19.76 3.04 -8.07
C PHE A 449 -19.39 3.87 -6.85
N ILE A 450 -19.23 5.18 -7.06
CA ILE A 450 -19.06 6.16 -5.99
C ILE A 450 -20.23 7.13 -6.04
N ILE A 451 -20.88 7.31 -4.89
CA ILE A 451 -21.95 8.28 -4.69
C ILE A 451 -21.41 9.42 -3.86
N TYR A 452 -21.63 10.63 -4.34
CA TYR A 452 -21.33 11.86 -3.63
C TYR A 452 -22.61 12.55 -3.18
N ALA A 453 -22.52 13.33 -2.10
CA ALA A 453 -23.60 14.19 -1.61
C ALA A 453 -23.06 15.57 -1.23
N THR A 454 -23.81 16.62 -1.53
CA THR A 454 -23.44 18.01 -1.26
C THR A 454 -24.71 18.89 -1.17
N ASP A 455 -24.63 20.01 -0.48
CA ASP A 455 -25.64 21.07 -0.46
C ASP A 455 -25.46 22.10 -1.60
N GLU A 456 -24.44 21.94 -2.43
CA GLU A 456 -24.14 22.77 -3.60
C GLU A 456 -24.61 22.11 -4.91
N ASP A 457 -24.91 22.93 -5.92
CA ASP A 457 -25.31 22.49 -7.27
C ASP A 457 -24.14 21.91 -8.08
N SER A 458 -22.96 21.77 -7.47
CA SER A 458 -21.77 21.12 -8.02
C SER A 458 -21.04 20.34 -6.93
N VAL A 459 -20.27 19.31 -7.31
CA VAL A 459 -19.60 18.41 -6.36
C VAL A 459 -18.07 18.52 -6.43
N ALA A 460 -17.43 18.72 -5.28
CA ALA A 460 -15.98 18.67 -5.13
C ALA A 460 -15.47 17.21 -5.11
N ILE A 461 -15.35 16.59 -6.29
CA ILE A 461 -14.95 15.17 -6.44
C ILE A 461 -13.54 14.83 -5.91
N SER A 462 -12.72 15.83 -5.61
CA SER A 462 -11.40 15.66 -4.99
C SER A 462 -11.46 15.60 -3.45
N SER A 463 -12.60 15.93 -2.85
CA SER A 463 -12.79 15.93 -1.39
C SER A 463 -13.40 14.62 -0.90
N GLY A 464 -12.76 13.98 0.07
CA GLY A 464 -13.29 12.80 0.75
C GLY A 464 -14.60 13.08 1.48
N SER A 465 -14.81 14.31 1.98
CA SER A 465 -16.05 14.68 2.67
C SER A 465 -17.30 14.64 1.78
N ALA A 466 -17.11 14.75 0.46
CA ALA A 466 -18.19 14.63 -0.51
C ALA A 466 -18.62 13.17 -0.73
N ILE A 467 -17.80 12.19 -0.34
CA ILE A 467 -18.06 10.76 -0.58
C ILE A 467 -19.11 10.25 0.41
N ALA A 468 -20.31 9.96 -0.09
CA ALA A 468 -21.42 9.45 0.70
C ALA A 468 -21.43 7.90 0.75
N ALA A 469 -21.06 7.24 -0.34
CA ALA A 469 -20.94 5.78 -0.40
C ALA A 469 -20.01 5.30 -1.51
N ILE A 470 -19.35 4.16 -1.28
CA ILE A 470 -18.64 3.39 -2.30
C ILE A 470 -19.27 2.00 -2.33
N ILE A 471 -19.85 1.62 -3.46
CA ILE A 471 -20.71 0.46 -3.59
C ILE A 471 -20.21 -0.49 -4.68
N PRO A 472 -20.41 -1.81 -4.54
CA PRO A 472 -20.00 -2.77 -5.56
C PRO A 472 -20.58 -2.46 -6.94
N GLY A 473 -19.80 -2.72 -7.99
CA GLY A 473 -20.18 -2.45 -9.38
C GLY A 473 -21.37 -3.26 -9.91
N SER A 474 -21.84 -4.27 -9.15
CA SER A 474 -23.06 -5.03 -9.44
C SER A 474 -24.33 -4.34 -8.93
N ALA A 475 -24.21 -3.31 -8.07
CA ALA A 475 -25.37 -2.59 -7.54
C ALA A 475 -26.00 -1.67 -8.60
N GLN A 476 -27.32 -1.60 -8.60
CA GLN A 476 -28.12 -0.67 -9.42
C GLN A 476 -28.96 0.29 -8.59
N GLN A 477 -28.92 0.12 -7.27
CA GLN A 477 -29.65 0.95 -6.33
C GLN A 477 -28.91 1.04 -5.00
N TYR A 478 -29.17 2.10 -4.25
CA TYR A 478 -28.66 2.31 -2.90
C TYR A 478 -29.70 3.05 -2.06
N LEU A 479 -29.91 2.60 -0.81
CA LEU A 479 -30.84 3.21 0.12
C LEU A 479 -30.08 3.94 1.22
N PHE A 480 -30.36 5.23 1.37
CA PHE A 480 -29.98 6.00 2.55
C PHE A 480 -31.12 6.02 3.55
N GLU A 481 -30.85 5.58 4.79
CA GLU A 481 -31.76 5.79 5.91
C GLU A 481 -31.95 7.29 6.18
N GLY A 482 -33.18 7.74 6.39
CA GLY A 482 -33.49 9.12 6.79
C GLY A 482 -34.69 9.73 6.09
N ASN A 483 -35.17 10.87 6.61
CA ASN A 483 -36.37 11.55 6.13
C ASN A 483 -36.09 12.54 4.98
N ASP A 484 -37.14 13.27 4.60
CA ASP A 484 -37.16 14.27 3.53
C ASP A 484 -36.07 15.35 3.63
N LYS A 485 -35.41 15.53 4.78
CA LYS A 485 -34.24 16.42 4.87
C LYS A 485 -33.12 16.01 3.91
N ARG A 486 -33.04 14.72 3.54
CA ARG A 486 -32.09 14.24 2.53
C ARG A 486 -32.34 14.80 1.14
N LEU A 487 -33.57 15.22 0.82
CA LEU A 487 -33.91 15.88 -0.44
C LEU A 487 -33.36 17.31 -0.56
N LYS A 488 -32.78 17.86 0.51
CA LYS A 488 -32.09 19.16 0.47
C LYS A 488 -30.68 19.07 -0.11
N LEU A 489 -30.17 17.86 -0.34
CA LEU A 489 -28.85 17.61 -0.90
C LEU A 489 -28.95 17.23 -2.37
N TYR A 490 -27.93 17.60 -3.12
CA TYR A 490 -27.64 17.08 -4.44
C TYR A 490 -26.81 15.80 -4.32
N TYR A 491 -27.17 14.79 -5.11
CA TYR A 491 -26.44 13.53 -5.17
C TYR A 491 -25.86 13.34 -6.56
N TYR A 492 -24.63 12.84 -6.61
CA TYR A 492 -23.92 12.52 -7.85
C TYR A 492 -23.40 11.10 -7.79
N ILE A 493 -23.27 10.46 -8.95
CA ILE A 493 -22.69 9.12 -9.08
C ILE A 493 -21.65 9.08 -10.21
N ALA A 494 -20.58 8.33 -9.99
CA ALA A 494 -19.65 7.94 -11.05
C ALA A 494 -19.36 6.43 -10.98
N ALA A 495 -19.10 5.84 -12.14
CA ALA A 495 -18.59 4.48 -12.25
C ALA A 495 -17.07 4.47 -12.05
N LEU A 496 -16.57 3.44 -11.36
CA LEU A 496 -15.14 3.16 -11.19
C LEU A 496 -14.81 1.84 -11.86
N ASP A 497 -13.87 1.89 -12.79
CA ASP A 497 -13.42 0.71 -13.50
C ASP A 497 -12.49 -0.17 -12.65
N ALA A 498 -12.04 -1.30 -13.19
CA ALA A 498 -11.19 -2.25 -12.46
C ALA A 498 -9.82 -1.66 -12.05
N ALA A 499 -9.41 -0.56 -12.66
CA ALA A 499 -8.20 0.19 -12.38
C ALA A 499 -8.47 1.51 -11.62
N ASN A 500 -9.66 1.63 -11.01
CA ASN A 500 -10.14 2.80 -10.27
C ASN A 500 -10.22 4.10 -11.09
N ASN A 501 -10.21 4.02 -12.43
CA ASN A 501 -10.49 5.18 -13.28
C ASN A 501 -11.98 5.52 -13.14
N ALA A 502 -12.28 6.81 -12.98
CA ALA A 502 -13.65 7.27 -12.80
C ALA A 502 -14.26 7.73 -14.13
N SER A 503 -15.55 7.49 -14.30
CA SER A 503 -16.35 8.13 -15.35
C SER A 503 -16.56 9.61 -15.03
N ALA A 504 -17.18 10.34 -15.97
CA ALA A 504 -17.83 11.61 -15.63
C ALA A 504 -18.91 11.37 -14.55
N VAL A 505 -19.16 12.38 -13.72
CA VAL A 505 -20.24 12.34 -12.72
C VAL A 505 -21.60 12.57 -13.37
N ARG A 506 -22.63 11.93 -12.82
CA ARG A 506 -24.04 12.14 -13.16
C ARG A 506 -24.81 12.54 -11.93
N GLN A 507 -25.60 13.60 -12.04
CA GLN A 507 -26.49 14.02 -10.99
C GLN A 507 -27.74 13.13 -10.99
N PHE A 508 -28.22 12.76 -9.80
CA PHE A 508 -29.52 12.12 -9.66
C PHE A 508 -30.65 13.14 -9.78
N THR A 509 -31.74 12.77 -10.43
CA THR A 509 -32.96 13.60 -10.55
C THR A 509 -34.09 13.04 -9.70
N LEU A 510 -34.85 13.91 -9.03
CA LEU A 510 -36.01 13.50 -8.23
C LEU A 510 -37.09 12.85 -9.12
N TYR A 511 -37.66 11.73 -8.66
CA TYR A 511 -38.74 11.01 -9.32
C TYR A 511 -39.96 10.82 -8.37
N PRO A 512 -41.20 11.07 -8.82
CA PRO A 512 -41.54 11.73 -10.08
C PRO A 512 -41.05 13.19 -10.08
N ALA A 513 -40.88 13.80 -11.25
CA ALA A 513 -40.37 15.17 -11.30
C ALA A 513 -41.37 16.12 -10.60
N PRO A 514 -40.92 17.21 -9.96
CA PRO A 514 -41.84 18.20 -9.38
C PRO A 514 -42.81 18.71 -10.45
N GLY A 515 -44.09 18.33 -10.36
CA GLY A 515 -45.13 18.71 -11.32
C GLY A 515 -45.72 17.56 -12.16
N ASP A 516 -45.14 16.36 -12.10
CA ASP A 516 -45.77 15.16 -12.65
C ASP A 516 -46.91 14.72 -11.72
N SER A 517 -48.15 14.97 -12.13
CA SER A 517 -49.35 14.50 -11.42
C SER A 517 -49.41 12.97 -11.42
N ILE A 518 -49.61 12.41 -10.21
CA ILE A 518 -49.80 10.96 -9.93
C ILE A 518 -50.96 10.38 -10.74
#